data_AF-A0A847Z791-F1
#
_entry.id   AF-A0A847Z791-F1
#
_cell.length_a   1.000
_cell.length_b   1.000
_cell.length_c   1.000
_cell.angle_alpha   90.00
_cell.angle_beta   90.00
_cell.angle_gamma   90.00
#
_symmetry.space_group_name_H-M   'P 1'
#
loop_
_entity.id
_entity.type
_entity.pdbx_description
1 polymer ?
#
loop_
_entity_poly.entity_id
_entity_poly.type
_entity_poly.pdbx_seq_one_letter_code
_entity_poly.pdbx_strand_id
1 'polypeptide(L)'
;MSKIYNIENLRSRQLTSAQAAELGRKGGAASGAARRRKKELKESLSILLEMDINSEKAKDEMRNMGIDDEKLIYKSYLVYSLFKRALNGNMEAFREIRNLSDEIEDEKEKIESREENLFERAQQLMRQYVESSNLHNCDECEKFADVRLMAEELKDAIDYDDERKLRYAAERMIEYLDI
;
A
#
# COMPACT_ATOMS: atom_id res chain seq x y z
N MET A 1 4.00 11.92 -7.19
CA MET A 1 5.27 12.11 -7.93
C MET A 1 5.05 11.90 -9.42
N SER A 2 5.52 12.84 -10.26
CA SER A 2 5.55 12.66 -11.72
C SER A 2 6.49 11.50 -12.07
N LYS A 3 6.00 10.48 -12.78
CA LYS A 3 6.87 9.41 -13.33
C LYS A 3 7.90 10.07 -14.25
N ILE A 4 9.15 10.18 -13.79
CA ILE A 4 10.27 10.63 -14.61
C ILE A 4 10.60 9.46 -15.55
N TYR A 5 10.01 9.46 -16.74
CA TYR A 5 10.38 8.49 -17.78
C TYR A 5 11.79 8.84 -18.28
N ASN A 6 12.69 7.84 -18.38
CA ASN A 6 14.01 8.03 -19.00
C ASN A 6 13.81 8.56 -20.44
N ILE A 7 14.39 9.72 -20.74
CA ILE A 7 14.28 10.43 -22.03
C ILE A 7 14.72 9.51 -23.20
N GLU A 8 15.62 8.56 -22.94
CA GLU A 8 16.04 7.57 -23.94
C GLU A 8 14.89 6.67 -24.43
N ASN A 9 13.92 6.34 -23.57
CA ASN A 9 12.73 5.55 -23.93
C ASN A 9 11.71 6.34 -24.78
N LEU A 10 11.84 7.67 -24.83
CA LEU A 10 10.93 8.57 -25.55
C LEU A 10 11.53 9.09 -26.86
N ARG A 11 12.76 8.69 -27.22
CA ARG A 11 13.34 9.06 -28.52
C ARG A 11 12.58 8.33 -29.63
N SER A 12 12.09 9.08 -30.62
CA SER A 12 11.50 8.46 -31.82
C SER A 12 12.58 7.71 -32.58
N ARG A 13 12.65 6.39 -32.41
CA ARG A 13 13.48 5.54 -33.25
C ARG A 13 12.92 5.66 -34.67
N GLN A 14 13.71 6.18 -35.62
CA GLN A 14 13.32 6.20 -37.02
C GLN A 14 13.27 4.74 -37.51
N LEU A 15 12.08 4.14 -37.42
CA LEU A 15 11.80 2.78 -37.87
C LEU A 15 11.33 2.84 -39.32
N THR A 16 11.77 1.88 -40.13
CA THR A 16 11.16 1.70 -41.45
C THR A 16 9.69 1.27 -41.29
N SER A 17 8.86 1.53 -42.30
CA SER A 17 7.44 1.13 -42.27
C SER A 17 7.26 -0.37 -41.97
N ALA A 18 8.13 -1.22 -42.53
CA ALA A 18 8.14 -2.65 -42.27
C ALA A 18 8.49 -2.99 -40.80
N GLN A 19 9.52 -2.34 -40.23
CA GLN A 19 9.91 -2.55 -38.83
C GLN A 19 8.83 -2.07 -37.85
N ALA A 20 8.20 -0.92 -38.13
CA ALA A 20 7.10 -0.41 -37.34
C ALA A 20 5.88 -1.36 -37.37
N ALA A 21 5.54 -1.89 -38.55
CA ALA A 21 4.47 -2.88 -38.69
C ALA A 21 4.76 -4.18 -37.94
N GLU A 22 6.00 -4.70 -38.02
CA GLU A 22 6.38 -5.93 -37.32
C GLU A 22 6.36 -5.75 -35.80
N LEU A 23 6.88 -4.63 -35.29
CA LEU A 23 6.84 -4.29 -33.86
C LEU A 23 5.41 -4.09 -33.37
N GLY A 24 4.56 -3.43 -34.16
CA GLY A 24 3.14 -3.27 -33.84
C GLY A 24 2.42 -4.62 -33.74
N ARG A 25 2.68 -5.55 -34.67
CA ARG A 25 2.15 -6.91 -34.63
C ARG A 25 2.62 -7.68 -33.39
N LYS A 26 3.92 -7.61 -33.07
CA LYS A 26 4.49 -8.25 -31.86
C LYS A 26 3.88 -7.67 -30.59
N GLY A 27 3.75 -6.34 -30.51
CA GLY A 27 3.12 -5.64 -29.39
C GLY A 27 1.65 -6.00 -29.22
N GLY A 28 0.88 -6.04 -30.32
CA GLY A 28 -0.52 -6.47 -30.32
C GLY A 28 -0.69 -7.93 -29.88
N ALA A 29 0.16 -8.83 -30.36
CA ALA A 29 0.16 -10.24 -29.95
C ALA A 29 0.50 -10.40 -28.47
N ALA A 30 1.53 -9.72 -27.98
CA ALA A 30 1.94 -9.75 -26.58
C ALA A 30 0.87 -9.16 -25.66
N SER A 31 0.30 -8.01 -26.02
CA SER A 31 -0.80 -7.39 -25.28
C SER A 31 -2.04 -8.29 -25.26
N GLY A 32 -2.40 -8.89 -26.39
CA GLY A 32 -3.49 -9.85 -26.48
C GLY A 32 -3.27 -11.08 -25.60
N ALA A 33 -2.06 -11.63 -25.58
CA ALA A 33 -1.70 -12.73 -24.71
C ALA A 33 -1.79 -12.35 -23.22
N ALA A 34 -1.29 -11.16 -22.84
CA ALA A 34 -1.39 -10.65 -21.48
C ALA A 34 -2.85 -10.44 -21.04
N ARG A 35 -3.70 -9.90 -21.92
CA ARG A 35 -5.15 -9.73 -21.67
C ARG A 35 -5.84 -11.07 -21.45
N ARG A 36 -5.54 -12.09 -22.27
CA ARG A 36 -6.09 -13.45 -22.11
C ARG A 36 -5.67 -14.08 -20.78
N ARG A 37 -4.37 -14.04 -20.44
CA ARG A 37 -3.87 -14.52 -19.14
C ARG A 37 -4.55 -13.83 -17.96
N LYS A 38 -4.74 -12.50 -18.02
CA LYS A 38 -5.45 -11.76 -16.97
C LYS A 38 -6.91 -12.20 -16.85
N LYS A 39 -7.58 -12.49 -17.97
CA LYS A 39 -8.95 -13.02 -17.98
C LYS A 39 -9.00 -14.41 -17.34
N GLU A 40 -8.13 -15.33 -17.77
CA GLU A 40 -8.05 -16.70 -17.22
C GLU A 40 -7.79 -16.70 -15.71
N LEU A 41 -6.93 -15.80 -15.23
CA LEU A 41 -6.66 -15.64 -13.79
C LEU A 41 -7.90 -15.13 -13.04
N LYS A 42 -8.61 -14.15 -13.60
CA LYS A 42 -9.85 -13.64 -12.99
C LYS A 42 -10.91 -14.73 -12.89
N GLU A 43 -11.08 -15.51 -13.95
CA GLU A 43 -12.03 -16.63 -13.98
C GLU A 43 -11.66 -17.69 -12.94
N SER A 44 -10.38 -18.08 -12.87
CA SER A 44 -9.87 -19.01 -11.86
C SER A 44 -10.09 -18.49 -10.44
N LEU A 45 -9.82 -17.21 -10.20
CA LEU A 45 -10.01 -16.58 -8.89
C LEU A 45 -11.50 -16.53 -8.49
N SER A 46 -12.39 -16.19 -9.43
CA SER A 46 -13.84 -16.19 -9.19
C SER A 46 -14.32 -17.57 -8.73
N ILE A 47 -13.85 -18.64 -9.38
CA ILE A 47 -14.16 -20.01 -8.98
C ILE A 47 -13.70 -20.27 -7.54
N LEU A 48 -12.44 -19.95 -7.21
CA LEU A 48 -11.89 -20.17 -5.87
C LEU A 48 -12.65 -19.42 -4.78
N LEU A 49 -13.08 -18.18 -5.07
CA LEU A 49 -13.83 -17.36 -4.12
C LEU A 49 -15.23 -17.89 -3.85
N GLU A 50 -15.84 -18.58 -4.81
CA GLU A 50 -17.18 -19.17 -4.68
C GLU A 50 -17.18 -20.57 -4.04
N MET A 51 -16.01 -21.18 -3.85
CA MET A 51 -15.90 -22.47 -3.19
C MET A 51 -16.18 -22.40 -1.69
N ASP A 52 -16.71 -23.49 -1.15
CA ASP A 52 -16.88 -23.69 0.29
C ASP A 52 -15.54 -23.77 1.00
N ILE A 53 -15.52 -23.24 2.22
CA ILE A 53 -14.34 -23.30 3.08
C ILE A 53 -14.11 -24.75 3.54
N ASN A 54 -12.86 -25.21 3.46
CA ASN A 54 -12.51 -26.56 3.94
C ASN A 54 -12.17 -26.62 5.43
N SER A 55 -11.79 -25.49 6.04
CA SER A 55 -11.38 -25.44 7.45
C SER A 55 -12.58 -25.25 8.38
N GLU A 56 -12.85 -26.24 9.23
CA GLU A 56 -13.93 -26.15 10.21
C GLU A 56 -13.70 -25.02 11.22
N LYS A 57 -12.45 -24.80 11.64
CA LYS A 57 -12.09 -23.67 12.50
C LYS A 57 -12.49 -22.33 11.89
N ALA A 58 -12.22 -22.14 10.59
CA ALA A 58 -12.58 -20.90 9.89
C ALA A 58 -14.11 -20.74 9.80
N LYS A 59 -14.85 -21.84 9.58
CA LYS A 59 -16.32 -21.83 9.61
C LYS A 59 -16.85 -21.44 10.98
N ASP A 60 -16.32 -22.02 12.04
CA ASP A 60 -16.73 -21.71 13.41
C ASP A 60 -16.46 -20.24 13.78
N GLU A 61 -15.31 -19.70 13.38
CA GLU A 61 -15.01 -18.27 13.55
C GLU A 61 -16.04 -17.37 12.85
N MET A 62 -16.48 -17.74 11.65
CA MET A 62 -17.50 -17.01 10.89
C MET A 62 -18.90 -17.14 11.49
N ARG A 63 -19.29 -18.35 11.93
CA ARG A 63 -20.58 -18.60 12.61
C ARG A 63 -20.69 -17.82 13.91
N ASN A 64 -19.61 -17.77 14.70
CA ASN A 64 -19.57 -16.99 15.93
C ASN A 64 -19.77 -15.49 15.69
N MET A 65 -19.48 -15.01 14.48
CA MET A 65 -19.76 -13.64 14.07
C MET A 65 -21.18 -13.44 13.51
N GLY A 66 -21.99 -14.49 13.43
CA GLY A 66 -23.35 -14.45 12.90
C GLY A 66 -23.44 -14.59 11.37
N ILE A 67 -22.43 -15.15 10.70
CA ILE A 67 -22.51 -15.44 9.26
C ILE A 67 -23.22 -16.79 9.07
N ASP A 68 -24.27 -16.79 8.24
CA ASP A 68 -25.06 -17.98 7.91
C ASP A 68 -24.22 -19.07 7.23
N ASP A 69 -24.59 -20.33 7.45
CA ASP A 69 -23.91 -21.49 6.86
C ASP A 69 -23.86 -21.45 5.32
N GLU A 70 -24.90 -20.88 4.68
CA GLU A 70 -24.97 -20.69 3.22
C GLU A 70 -23.92 -19.71 2.69
N LYS A 71 -23.30 -18.91 3.55
CA LYS A 71 -22.30 -17.89 3.20
C LYS A 71 -20.88 -18.29 3.61
N LEU A 72 -20.65 -19.55 4.00
CA LEU A 72 -19.33 -20.09 4.40
C LEU A 72 -18.43 -20.42 3.19
N ILE A 73 -18.27 -19.45 2.30
CA ILE A 73 -17.42 -19.50 1.10
C ILE A 73 -16.17 -18.63 1.28
N TYR A 74 -15.13 -18.90 0.49
CA TYR A 74 -13.85 -18.17 0.59
C TYR A 74 -13.98 -16.65 0.37
N LYS A 75 -14.92 -16.20 -0.46
CA LYS A 75 -15.23 -14.78 -0.66
C LYS A 75 -15.62 -14.10 0.65
N SER A 76 -16.56 -14.69 1.39
CA SER A 76 -17.03 -14.16 2.67
C SER A 76 -15.91 -14.20 3.72
N TYR A 77 -15.11 -15.25 3.73
CA TYR A 77 -13.98 -15.38 4.65
C TYR A 77 -12.87 -14.36 4.39
N LEU A 78 -12.62 -13.99 3.13
CA LEU A 78 -11.66 -12.95 2.76
C LEU A 78 -12.10 -11.58 3.33
N VAL A 79 -13.38 -11.22 3.14
CA VAL A 79 -13.96 -9.98 3.67
C VAL A 79 -13.94 -9.99 5.21
N TYR A 80 -14.33 -11.11 5.83
CA TYR A 80 -14.24 -11.31 7.27
C TYR A 80 -12.81 -11.08 7.80
N SER A 81 -11.81 -11.66 7.13
CA SER A 81 -10.42 -11.54 7.53
C SER A 81 -9.91 -10.10 7.39
N LEU A 82 -10.34 -9.37 6.35
CA LEU A 82 -10.04 -7.96 6.19
C LEU A 82 -10.66 -7.12 7.33
N PHE A 83 -11.93 -7.38 7.66
CA PHE A 83 -12.62 -6.73 8.77
C PHE A 83 -11.95 -7.01 10.12
N LYS A 84 -11.56 -8.26 10.38
CA LYS A 84 -10.82 -8.66 11.59
C LYS A 84 -9.47 -7.93 11.70
N ARG A 85 -8.75 -7.75 10.58
CA ARG A 85 -7.51 -6.97 10.54
C ARG A 85 -7.75 -5.49 10.85
N ALA A 86 -8.81 -4.90 10.31
CA ALA A 86 -9.19 -3.53 10.60
C ALA A 86 -9.54 -3.33 12.09
N LEU A 87 -10.33 -4.24 12.69
CA LEU A 87 -10.63 -4.22 14.12
C LEU A 87 -9.37 -4.30 15.01
N ASN A 88 -8.34 -4.99 14.54
CA ASN A 88 -7.05 -5.09 15.23
C ASN A 88 -6.11 -3.89 14.97
N GLY A 89 -6.61 -2.79 14.39
CA GLY A 89 -5.86 -1.55 14.20
C GLY A 89 -5.06 -1.45 12.89
N ASN A 90 -5.27 -2.36 11.93
CA ASN A 90 -4.64 -2.22 10.61
C ASN A 90 -5.36 -1.12 9.79
N MET A 91 -4.73 0.06 9.67
CA MET A 91 -5.32 1.21 8.99
C MET A 91 -5.51 1.02 7.49
N GLU A 92 -4.69 0.20 6.83
CA GLU A 92 -4.87 -0.11 5.41
C GLU A 92 -6.14 -0.94 5.18
N ALA A 93 -6.34 -2.00 5.96
CA ALA A 93 -7.55 -2.79 5.93
C ALA A 93 -8.80 -1.95 6.24
N PHE A 94 -8.71 -1.02 7.19
CA PHE A 94 -9.78 -0.07 7.47
C PHE A 94 -10.09 0.83 6.26
N ARG A 95 -9.05 1.38 5.62
CA ARG A 95 -9.21 2.20 4.39
C ARG A 95 -9.86 1.41 3.26
N GLU A 96 -9.45 0.16 3.04
CA GLU A 96 -10.07 -0.70 2.03
C GLU A 96 -11.56 -0.95 2.32
N ILE A 97 -11.93 -1.22 3.56
CA ILE A 97 -13.34 -1.38 3.97
C ILE A 97 -14.12 -0.08 3.78
N ARG A 98 -13.54 1.06 4.14
CA ARG A 98 -14.09 2.40 3.91
C ARG A 98 -14.31 2.69 2.42
N ASN A 99 -13.40 2.24 1.55
CA ASN A 99 -13.54 2.41 0.11
C ASN A 99 -14.66 1.54 -0.47
N LEU A 100 -14.88 0.36 0.12
CA LEU A 100 -15.91 -0.59 -0.30
C LEU A 100 -17.31 -0.29 0.28
N SER A 101 -17.39 0.44 1.38
CA SER A 101 -18.65 0.77 2.05
C SER A 101 -19.13 2.18 1.72
N ASP A 102 -20.31 2.26 1.11
CA ASP A 102 -21.00 3.53 0.85
C ASP A 102 -21.58 4.13 2.14
N GLU A 103 -21.81 3.32 3.18
CA GLU A 103 -22.34 3.77 4.48
C GLU A 103 -21.36 4.63 5.28
N ILE A 104 -20.07 4.66 4.89
CA ILE A 104 -19.00 5.41 5.56
C ILE A 104 -18.70 6.71 4.77
N GLU A 105 -19.53 7.11 3.80
CA GLU A 105 -19.32 8.31 2.98
C GLU A 105 -19.26 9.61 3.79
N ASP A 106 -20.11 9.80 4.80
CA ASP A 106 -20.12 11.01 5.64
C ASP A 106 -18.88 11.13 6.56
N GLU A 107 -18.16 10.02 6.78
CA GLU A 107 -16.89 10.00 7.50
C GLU A 107 -15.67 10.07 6.56
N LYS A 108 -15.87 9.91 5.23
CA LYS A 108 -14.78 9.97 4.25
C LYS A 108 -14.09 11.34 4.29
N GLU A 109 -14.84 12.42 4.13
CA GLU A 109 -14.26 13.78 4.14
C GLU A 109 -13.62 14.16 5.49
N LYS A 110 -14.23 13.73 6.62
CA LYS A 110 -13.74 14.06 7.97
C LYS A 110 -12.46 13.33 8.34
N ILE A 111 -12.28 12.09 7.88
CA ILE A 111 -11.07 11.32 8.16
C ILE A 111 -9.92 11.74 7.22
N GLU A 112 -10.18 11.97 5.93
CA GLU A 112 -9.16 12.50 5.01
C GLU A 112 -8.66 13.87 5.46
N SER A 113 -9.57 14.79 5.79
CA SER A 113 -9.17 16.09 6.35
C SER A 113 -8.40 15.94 7.66
N ARG A 114 -8.71 14.93 8.50
CA ARG A 114 -7.98 14.69 9.75
C ARG A 114 -6.59 14.08 9.51
N GLU A 115 -6.44 13.17 8.55
CA GLU A 115 -5.15 12.60 8.13
C GLU A 115 -4.26 13.66 7.47
N GLU A 116 -4.80 14.48 6.58
CA GLU A 116 -4.11 15.64 6.00
C GLU A 116 -3.69 16.63 7.09
N ASN A 117 -4.58 16.97 8.03
CA ASN A 117 -4.27 17.84 9.17
C ASN A 117 -3.20 17.23 10.09
N LEU A 118 -3.20 15.91 10.33
CA LEU A 118 -2.18 15.22 11.12
C LEU A 118 -0.83 15.21 10.41
N PHE A 119 -0.83 14.99 9.10
CA PHE A 119 0.37 15.00 8.27
C PHE A 119 0.97 16.41 8.13
N GLU A 120 0.15 17.44 7.89
CA GLU A 120 0.59 18.83 7.89
C GLU A 120 1.14 19.25 9.25
N ARG A 121 0.51 18.81 10.34
CA ARG A 121 0.98 19.07 11.70
C ARG A 121 2.28 18.35 12.01
N ALA A 122 2.44 17.11 11.55
CA ALA A 122 3.71 16.39 11.64
C ALA A 122 4.82 17.09 10.83
N GLN A 123 4.52 17.61 9.63
CA GLN A 123 5.47 18.41 8.85
C GLN A 123 5.82 19.74 9.52
N GLN A 124 4.86 20.42 10.14
CA GLN A 124 5.09 21.65 10.90
C GLN A 124 5.97 21.40 12.12
N LEU A 125 5.70 20.32 12.86
CA LEU A 125 6.53 19.90 14.00
C LEU A 125 7.94 19.53 13.55
N MET A 126 8.10 18.84 12.41
CA MET A 126 9.41 18.59 11.81
C MET A 126 10.13 19.89 11.42
N ARG A 127 9.44 20.88 10.84
CA ARG A 127 10.04 22.19 10.53
C ARG A 127 10.47 22.94 11.77
N GLN A 128 9.61 23.00 12.79
CA GLN A 128 9.93 23.63 14.08
C GLN A 128 11.11 22.94 14.76
N TYR A 129 11.17 21.61 14.68
CA TYR A 129 12.29 20.83 15.20
C TYR A 129 13.58 21.21 14.45
N VAL A 130 13.59 21.20 13.11
CA VAL A 130 14.74 21.62 12.29
C VAL A 130 15.15 23.09 12.53
N GLU A 131 14.20 23.98 12.75
CA GLU A 131 14.45 25.39 13.10
C GLU A 131 15.04 25.54 14.50
N SER A 132 14.56 24.75 15.47
CA SER A 132 15.12 24.69 16.82
C SER A 132 16.52 24.06 16.85
N SER A 133 16.81 23.13 15.93
CA SER A 133 18.13 22.54 15.72
C SER A 133 19.14 23.50 15.06
N ASN A 134 18.70 24.65 14.54
CA ASN A 134 19.60 25.70 14.06
C ASN A 134 20.10 26.64 15.18
N LEU A 135 19.72 26.43 16.45
CA LEU A 135 20.46 27.00 17.58
C LEU A 135 21.78 26.23 17.75
N HIS A 136 22.88 26.89 17.41
CA HIS A 136 24.23 26.40 17.67
C HIS A 136 24.42 26.08 19.16
N ASN A 137 24.55 24.80 19.49
CA ASN A 137 25.70 24.37 20.27
C ASN A 137 26.07 22.91 19.98
N CYS A 138 27.32 22.79 19.54
CA CYS A 138 28.10 21.59 19.30
C CYS A 138 28.17 20.75 20.58
N ASP A 139 27.45 19.64 20.63
CA ASP A 139 27.72 18.41 21.41
C ASP A 139 26.66 17.33 21.10
N GLU A 140 25.46 17.71 20.62
CA GLU A 140 24.39 16.76 20.24
C GLU A 140 24.40 16.39 18.74
N CYS A 141 25.29 16.98 17.93
CA CYS A 141 25.27 16.89 16.46
C CYS A 141 25.42 15.47 15.89
N GLU A 142 26.12 14.56 16.58
CA GLU A 142 26.23 13.15 16.15
C GLU A 142 24.88 12.44 16.20
N LYS A 143 24.07 12.73 17.23
CA LYS A 143 22.76 12.10 17.38
C LYS A 143 21.75 12.58 16.34
N PHE A 144 21.85 13.85 15.95
CA PHE A 144 21.01 14.43 14.89
C PHE A 144 21.34 13.87 13.50
N ALA A 145 22.59 13.48 13.25
CA ALA A 145 22.97 12.85 11.98
C ALA A 145 22.35 11.46 11.83
N ASP A 146 22.36 10.66 12.90
CA ASP A 146 21.77 9.32 12.93
C ASP A 146 20.25 9.35 12.74
N VAL A 147 19.55 10.24 13.46
CA VAL A 147 18.09 10.39 13.34
C VAL A 147 17.70 10.83 11.93
N ARG A 148 18.49 11.71 11.31
CA ARG A 148 18.26 12.17 9.94
C ARG A 148 18.49 11.04 8.92
N LEU A 149 19.54 10.24 9.09
CA LEU A 149 19.80 9.08 8.23
C LEU A 149 18.68 8.04 8.34
N MET A 150 18.23 7.75 9.56
CA MET A 150 17.13 6.82 9.80
C MET A 150 15.79 7.34 9.24
N ALA A 151 15.56 8.66 9.28
CA ALA A 151 14.37 9.27 8.68
C ALA A 151 14.41 9.18 7.14
N GLU A 152 15.58 9.29 6.52
CA GLU A 152 15.76 9.05 5.08
C GLU A 152 15.53 7.57 4.72
N GLU A 153 16.04 6.62 5.52
CA GLU A 153 15.80 5.18 5.34
C GLU A 153 14.30 4.81 5.46
N LEU A 154 13.58 5.39 6.42
CA LEU A 154 12.14 5.21 6.55
C LEU A 154 11.39 5.78 5.35
N LYS A 155 11.79 6.96 4.89
CA LYS A 155 11.17 7.61 3.74
C LYS A 155 11.36 6.79 2.46
N ASP A 156 12.55 6.26 2.24
CA ASP A 156 12.83 5.33 1.16
C ASP A 156 12.01 4.03 1.31
N ALA A 157 11.89 3.48 2.51
CA ALA A 157 11.10 2.27 2.74
C ALA A 157 9.60 2.49 2.48
N ILE A 158 9.07 3.68 2.79
CA ILE A 158 7.70 4.09 2.46
C ILE A 158 7.53 4.25 0.95
N ASP A 159 8.45 4.93 0.28
CA ASP A 159 8.35 5.19 -1.17
C ASP A 159 8.44 3.91 -2.01
N TYR A 160 9.06 2.85 -1.48
CA TYR A 160 9.18 1.53 -2.12
C TYR A 160 8.23 0.46 -1.56
N ASP A 161 7.35 0.80 -0.62
CA ASP A 161 6.36 -0.10 0.00
C ASP A 161 6.98 -1.42 0.55
N ASP A 162 8.18 -1.30 1.14
CA ASP A 162 8.94 -2.44 1.67
C ASP A 162 8.68 -2.58 3.17
N GLU A 163 7.60 -3.30 3.53
CA GLU A 163 7.16 -3.54 4.91
C GLU A 163 8.29 -4.05 5.83
N ARG A 164 9.24 -4.82 5.31
CA ARG A 164 10.35 -5.35 6.11
C ARG A 164 11.34 -4.26 6.49
N LYS A 165 11.67 -3.36 5.56
CA LYS A 165 12.56 -2.23 5.82
C LYS A 165 11.89 -1.18 6.68
N LEU A 166 10.60 -0.93 6.45
CA LEU A 166 9.76 -0.06 7.27
C LEU A 166 9.79 -0.49 8.73
N ARG A 167 9.54 -1.78 8.98
CA ARG A 167 9.54 -2.33 10.32
C ARG A 167 10.92 -2.27 10.98
N TYR A 168 11.97 -2.65 10.25
CA TYR A 168 13.35 -2.60 10.76
C TYR A 168 13.80 -1.17 11.09
N ALA A 169 13.50 -0.20 10.23
CA ALA A 169 13.88 1.19 10.44
C ALA A 169 13.04 1.84 11.56
N ALA A 170 11.76 1.48 11.70
CA ALA A 170 10.92 1.92 12.80
C ALA A 170 11.37 1.34 14.15
N GLU A 171 11.68 0.04 14.21
CA GLU A 171 12.20 -0.62 15.43
C GLU A 171 13.53 0.03 15.86
N ARG A 172 14.42 0.32 14.91
CA ARG A 172 15.70 0.99 15.17
C ARG A 172 15.55 2.43 15.64
N MET A 173 14.57 3.17 15.11
CA MET A 173 14.26 4.53 15.58
C MET A 173 13.69 4.56 17.00
N ILE A 174 12.81 3.61 17.32
CA ILE A 174 12.21 3.47 18.66
C ILE A 174 13.31 3.19 19.69
N GLU A 175 14.22 2.25 19.38
CA GLU A 175 15.37 1.93 20.23
C GLU A 175 16.35 3.10 20.38
N TYR A 176 16.51 3.92 19.33
CA TYR A 176 17.39 5.10 19.38
C TYR A 176 16.82 6.27 20.19
N LEU A 177 15.50 6.40 20.22
CA LEU A 177 14.79 7.49 20.89
C LEU A 177 14.34 7.13 22.32
N ASP A 178 14.59 5.89 22.77
CA ASP A 178 14.22 5.39 24.11
C ASP A 178 12.70 5.52 24.39
N ILE A 179 11.86 5.27 23.37
CA ILE A 179 10.37 5.28 23.43
C ILE A 179 9.85 3.84 23.49
#